data_AF-A0A0G7ZNA0-F1
#
_entry.id   AF-A0A0G7ZNA0-F1
#
_cell.length_a   1.000
_cell.length_b   1.000
_cell.length_c   1.000
_cell.angle_alpha   90.00
_cell.angle_beta   90.00
_cell.angle_gamma   90.00
#
_symmetry.space_group_name_H-M   'P 1'
#
loop_
_entity.id
_entity.type
_entity.pdbx_description
1 polymer ?
#
loop_
_entity_poly.entity_id
_entity_poly.type
_entity_poly.pdbx_seq_one_letter_code
_entity_poly.pdbx_strand_id
1 'polypeptide(L)'
;MNKKLNQKKYNICLTYGTFDMFHYGHFSILLRCKNQCKKLIIGVSTDFYNKNKNKESFQNELQRFNFINALPFVDKVIYENDFKTQWKKDFEKYKADVIFIGDDHKGELDYLIEKGINIIYLNRTKGVSTSDIKDKLKTKKVTFFVQNEWNETEKLFKNINKYNSSRDNFLILAINSKNKGSSQLYDFWNGSKKLDFIFLFKNLDEINKLKEKINSWKKN
;
A
#
# COMPACT_ATOMS: atom_id res chain seq x y z
N MET A 1 2.32 34.74 4.02
CA MET A 1 2.90 33.99 5.16
C MET A 1 1.88 32.94 5.63
N ASN A 2 2.01 31.68 5.19
CA ASN A 2 1.12 30.60 5.64
C ASN A 2 1.71 30.00 6.93
N LYS A 3 1.13 30.34 8.08
CA LYS A 3 1.37 29.63 9.35
C LYS A 3 0.99 28.16 9.14
N LYS A 4 1.98 27.28 8.96
CA LYS A 4 1.79 25.85 9.25
C LYS A 4 1.46 25.75 10.73
N LEU A 5 0.17 25.71 11.06
CA LEU A 5 -0.29 25.32 12.39
C LEU A 5 0.35 23.97 12.69
N ASN A 6 1.22 23.91 13.69
CA ASN A 6 1.73 22.65 14.25
C ASN A 6 0.53 21.92 14.86
N GLN A 7 -0.24 21.20 14.03
CA GLN A 7 -1.23 20.26 14.54
C GLN A 7 -0.50 19.24 15.39
N LYS A 8 -0.92 19.12 16.65
CA LYS A 8 -0.39 18.14 17.60
C LYS A 8 -0.54 16.76 16.97
N LYS A 9 0.58 16.11 16.66
CA LYS A 9 0.59 14.74 16.15
C LYS A 9 0.23 13.77 17.26
N TYR A 10 -0.50 12.71 16.91
CA TYR A 10 -0.66 11.54 17.74
C TYR A 10 0.71 10.87 17.99
N ASN A 11 0.89 10.22 19.13
CA ASN A 11 2.11 9.47 19.42
C ASN A 11 2.13 8.16 18.64
N ILE A 12 1.05 7.38 18.69
CA ILE A 12 0.95 6.07 18.04
C ILE A 12 -0.36 5.97 17.27
N CYS A 13 -0.27 5.61 16.00
CA CYS A 13 -1.42 5.37 15.14
C CYS A 13 -1.42 3.95 14.61
N LEU A 14 -2.63 3.40 14.50
CA LEU A 14 -2.90 2.15 13.82
C LEU A 14 -3.60 2.41 12.48
N THR A 15 -3.39 1.53 11.52
CA THR A 15 -4.19 1.43 10.29
C THR A 15 -4.14 -0.02 9.82
N TYR A 16 -5.16 -0.43 9.06
CA TYR A 16 -5.31 -1.80 8.62
C TYR A 16 -5.58 -1.86 7.12
N GLY A 17 -5.27 -2.99 6.49
CA GLY A 17 -5.63 -3.21 5.10
C GLY A 17 -5.03 -4.46 4.48
N THR A 18 -5.60 -4.86 3.35
CA THR A 18 -5.05 -5.95 2.54
C THR A 18 -3.76 -5.49 1.85
N PHE A 19 -3.72 -4.28 1.30
CA PHE A 19 -2.57 -3.76 0.54
C PHE A 19 -2.14 -4.64 -0.65
N ASP A 20 -3.09 -5.34 -1.28
CA ASP A 20 -2.83 -6.11 -2.49
C ASP A 20 -2.57 -5.21 -3.70
N MET A 21 -1.68 -5.66 -4.58
CA MET A 21 -1.17 -4.90 -5.72
C MET A 21 -0.79 -3.46 -5.34
N PHE A 22 0.21 -3.31 -4.44
CA PHE A 22 0.53 -2.01 -3.85
C PHE A 22 0.69 -0.88 -4.89
N HIS A 23 -0.07 0.20 -4.69
CA HIS A 23 -0.24 1.28 -5.65
C HIS A 23 -0.32 2.65 -4.96
N TYR A 24 -0.37 3.73 -5.73
CA TYR A 24 -0.35 5.10 -5.19
C TYR A 24 -1.43 5.36 -4.13
N GLY A 25 -2.65 4.85 -4.33
CA GLY A 25 -3.71 4.95 -3.33
C GLY A 25 -3.32 4.44 -1.93
N HIS A 26 -2.67 3.27 -1.84
CA HIS A 26 -2.16 2.72 -0.58
C HIS A 26 -1.03 3.59 -0.02
N PHE A 27 -0.07 3.99 -0.84
CA PHE A 27 1.01 4.87 -0.41
C PHE A 27 0.48 6.19 0.17
N SER A 28 -0.45 6.83 -0.53
CA SER A 28 -1.06 8.12 -0.17
C SER A 28 -1.78 8.07 1.18
N ILE A 29 -2.59 7.03 1.44
CA ILE A 29 -3.30 6.92 2.72
C ILE A 29 -2.32 6.65 3.85
N LEU A 30 -1.35 5.74 3.67
CA LEU A 30 -0.36 5.44 4.71
C LEU A 30 0.53 6.65 5.03
N LEU A 31 0.91 7.43 4.02
CA LEU A 31 1.67 8.67 4.20
C LEU A 31 0.85 9.71 4.97
N ARG A 32 -0.44 9.84 4.68
CA ARG A 32 -1.34 10.71 5.47
C ARG A 32 -1.44 10.26 6.92
N CYS A 33 -1.53 8.95 7.19
CA CYS A 33 -1.50 8.42 8.55
C CYS A 33 -0.18 8.80 9.25
N LYS A 34 0.97 8.56 8.61
CA LYS A 34 2.28 8.95 9.18
C LYS A 34 2.37 10.45 9.46
N ASN A 35 1.86 11.28 8.57
CA ASN A 35 1.94 12.73 8.74
C ASN A 35 1.19 13.22 9.99
N GLN A 36 0.22 12.45 10.48
CA GLN A 36 -0.55 12.76 11.69
C GLN A 36 0.01 12.10 12.96
N CYS A 37 1.10 11.32 12.87
CA CYS A 37 1.63 10.58 14.00
C CYS A 37 3.16 10.59 14.14
N LYS A 38 3.65 10.17 15.30
CA LYS A 38 5.08 9.90 15.52
C LYS A 38 5.42 8.46 15.11
N LYS A 39 4.61 7.48 15.52
CA LYS A 39 4.77 6.06 15.18
C LYS A 39 3.53 5.53 14.45
N LEU A 40 3.74 4.86 13.33
CA LEU A 40 2.73 4.22 12.50
C LEU A 40 2.88 2.70 12.58
N ILE A 41 1.85 2.04 13.10
CA ILE A 41 1.73 0.58 13.14
C ILE A 41 0.69 0.18 12.10
N ILE A 42 1.01 -0.77 11.23
CA ILE A 42 0.15 -1.21 10.14
C ILE A 42 -0.22 -2.69 10.31
N GLY A 43 -1.51 -2.99 10.33
CA GLY A 43 -2.04 -4.35 10.24
C GLY A 43 -2.24 -4.77 8.78
N VAL A 44 -1.59 -5.86 8.37
CA VAL A 44 -1.74 -6.47 7.04
C VAL A 44 -2.65 -7.68 7.14
N SER A 45 -3.79 -7.62 6.46
CA SER A 45 -4.80 -8.70 6.50
C SER A 45 -4.25 -10.02 5.95
N THR A 46 -4.42 -11.12 6.66
CA THR A 46 -3.98 -12.46 6.20
C THR A 46 -4.79 -12.97 5.02
N ASP A 47 -4.24 -13.91 4.25
CA ASP A 47 -4.92 -14.53 3.12
C ASP A 47 -6.14 -15.32 3.58
N PHE A 48 -6.05 -15.99 4.74
CA PHE A 48 -7.19 -16.62 5.40
C PHE A 48 -8.31 -15.61 5.70
N TYR A 49 -7.96 -14.45 6.26
CA TYR A 49 -8.92 -13.40 6.55
C TYR A 49 -9.55 -12.81 5.29
N ASN A 50 -8.76 -12.53 4.24
CA ASN A 50 -9.26 -12.01 2.98
C ASN A 50 -10.23 -13.00 2.30
N LYS A 51 -9.93 -14.31 2.37
CA LYS A 51 -10.79 -15.36 1.83
C LYS A 51 -12.16 -15.37 2.50
N ASN A 52 -12.24 -15.13 3.81
CA ASN A 52 -13.51 -15.00 4.53
C ASN A 52 -14.34 -13.79 4.08
N LYS A 53 -13.73 -12.79 3.43
CA LYS A 53 -14.41 -11.65 2.79
C LYS A 53 -14.69 -11.87 1.30
N ASN A 54 -14.55 -13.11 0.80
CA ASN A 54 -14.63 -13.44 -0.63
C ASN A 54 -13.65 -12.62 -1.50
N LYS A 55 -12.50 -12.25 -0.93
CA LYS A 55 -11.44 -11.52 -1.63
C LYS A 55 -10.21 -12.40 -1.76
N GLU A 56 -9.73 -12.57 -2.99
CA GLU A 56 -8.46 -13.23 -3.26
C GLU A 56 -7.40 -12.18 -3.62
N SER A 57 -6.27 -12.21 -2.91
CA SER A 57 -5.14 -11.31 -3.16
C SER A 57 -4.24 -11.89 -4.23
N PHE A 58 -3.70 -11.03 -5.10
CA PHE A 58 -2.66 -11.43 -6.05
C PHE A 58 -1.36 -11.79 -5.33
N GLN A 59 -0.95 -10.94 -4.38
CA GLN A 59 0.24 -11.15 -3.55
C GLN A 59 -0.17 -11.89 -2.27
N ASN A 60 0.59 -12.91 -1.89
CA ASN A 60 0.33 -13.60 -0.63
C ASN A 60 0.62 -12.67 0.57
N GLU A 61 0.09 -13.04 1.74
CA GLU A 61 0.22 -12.25 2.97
C GLU A 61 1.66 -11.91 3.34
N LEU A 62 2.60 -12.84 3.13
CA LEU A 62 4.02 -12.61 3.44
C LEU A 62 4.65 -11.58 2.49
N GLN A 63 4.31 -11.63 1.19
CA GLN A 63 4.75 -10.64 0.21
C GLN A 63 4.21 -9.25 0.55
N ARG A 64 2.92 -9.16 0.89
CA ARG A 64 2.28 -7.89 1.28
C ARG A 64 2.88 -7.35 2.59
N PHE A 65 3.08 -8.22 3.58
CA PHE A 65 3.73 -7.86 4.85
C PHE A 65 5.13 -7.30 4.63
N ASN A 66 5.98 -8.03 3.89
CA ASN A 66 7.35 -7.61 3.62
C ASN A 66 7.42 -6.30 2.85
N PHE A 67 6.48 -6.07 1.91
CA PHE A 67 6.36 -4.80 1.21
C PHE A 67 6.11 -3.64 2.17
N ILE A 68 5.08 -3.76 3.00
CA ILE A 68 4.70 -2.71 3.95
C ILE A 68 5.83 -2.48 4.96
N ASN A 69 6.51 -3.54 5.40
CA ASN A 69 7.62 -3.46 6.35
C ASN A 69 8.88 -2.81 5.75
N ALA A 70 8.99 -2.77 4.42
CA ALA A 70 10.09 -2.10 3.72
C ALA A 70 9.86 -0.58 3.55
N LEU A 71 8.67 -0.05 3.84
CA LEU A 71 8.38 1.38 3.73
C LEU A 71 9.09 2.17 4.85
N PRO A 72 9.77 3.30 4.54
CA PRO A 72 10.69 3.97 5.49
C PRO A 72 9.95 4.68 6.62
N PHE A 73 8.67 5.00 6.40
CA PHE A 73 7.85 5.70 7.35
C PHE A 73 6.98 4.78 8.20
N VAL A 74 7.11 3.46 8.02
CA VAL A 74 6.37 2.45 8.77
C VAL A 74 7.23 2.00 9.94
N ASP A 75 6.71 2.16 11.15
CA ASP A 75 7.47 1.85 12.37
C ASP A 75 7.27 0.39 12.80
N LYS A 76 6.12 -0.22 12.48
CA LYS A 76 5.83 -1.63 12.78
C LYS A 76 4.76 -2.19 11.84
N VAL A 77 4.92 -3.44 11.46
CA VAL A 77 3.89 -4.23 10.76
C VAL A 77 3.45 -5.40 11.62
N ILE A 78 2.15 -5.67 11.62
CA ILE A 78 1.51 -6.81 12.30
C ILE A 78 0.58 -7.52 11.33
N TYR A 79 0.31 -8.81 11.55
CA TYR A 79 -0.76 -9.50 10.82
C TYR A 79 -2.11 -9.16 11.41
N GLU A 80 -3.10 -8.92 10.55
CA GLU A 80 -4.50 -8.79 10.89
C GLU A 80 -5.22 -10.10 10.54
N ASN A 81 -5.73 -10.77 11.57
CA ASN A 81 -6.38 -12.08 11.50
C ASN A 81 -7.88 -12.01 11.81
N ASP A 82 -8.32 -11.01 12.56
CA ASP A 82 -9.71 -10.89 13.01
C ASP A 82 -10.16 -9.42 13.13
N PHE A 83 -11.23 -9.05 12.44
CA PHE A 83 -11.79 -7.70 12.52
C PHE A 83 -12.45 -7.43 13.87
N LYS A 84 -13.16 -8.41 14.41
CA LYS A 84 -14.10 -8.19 15.52
C LYS A 84 -13.37 -7.84 16.81
N THR A 85 -12.30 -8.57 17.11
CA THR A 85 -11.63 -8.42 18.41
C THR A 85 -10.23 -7.82 18.33
N GLN A 86 -9.55 -7.94 17.19
CA GLN A 86 -8.12 -7.62 17.16
C GLN A 86 -7.85 -6.13 17.28
N TRP A 87 -8.63 -5.26 16.64
CA TRP A 87 -8.32 -3.83 16.57
C TRP A 87 -8.36 -3.17 17.96
N LYS A 88 -9.33 -3.57 18.80
CA LYS A 88 -9.38 -3.14 20.20
C LYS A 88 -8.14 -3.63 20.98
N LYS A 89 -7.81 -4.93 20.85
CA LYS A 89 -6.64 -5.51 21.53
C LYS A 89 -5.34 -4.83 21.11
N ASP A 90 -5.17 -4.56 19.83
CA ASP A 90 -3.99 -3.85 19.31
C ASP A 90 -3.96 -2.40 19.80
N PHE A 91 -5.09 -1.69 19.79
CA PHE A 91 -5.20 -0.33 20.31
C PHE A 91 -4.73 -0.24 21.77
N GLU A 92 -5.21 -1.15 22.63
CA GLU A 92 -4.82 -1.24 24.03
C GLU A 92 -3.36 -1.67 24.20
N LYS A 93 -2.95 -2.75 23.51
CA LYS A 93 -1.60 -3.32 23.59
C LYS A 93 -0.52 -2.32 23.21
N TYR A 94 -0.74 -1.57 22.13
CA TYR A 94 0.24 -0.60 21.64
C TYR A 94 0.05 0.79 22.23
N LYS A 95 -0.97 0.99 23.08
CA LYS A 95 -1.35 2.31 23.61
C LYS A 95 -1.52 3.32 22.46
N ALA A 96 -2.24 2.90 21.43
CA ALA A 96 -2.52 3.74 20.28
C ALA A 96 -3.43 4.91 20.68
N ASP A 97 -3.24 6.05 20.04
CA ASP A 97 -4.09 7.23 20.27
C ASP A 97 -5.23 7.32 19.26
N VAL A 98 -5.08 6.69 18.08
CA VAL A 98 -6.08 6.70 17.00
C VAL A 98 -5.88 5.54 16.02
N ILE A 99 -6.98 5.09 15.44
CA ILE A 99 -7.01 4.24 14.24
C ILE A 99 -7.40 5.09 13.03
N PHE A 100 -6.57 5.09 12.00
CA PHE A 100 -6.93 5.65 10.69
C PHE A 100 -7.43 4.55 9.77
N ILE A 101 -8.48 4.86 8.99
CA ILE A 101 -8.95 3.95 7.95
C ILE A 101 -9.62 4.69 6.80
N GLY A 102 -9.69 4.06 5.63
CA GLY A 102 -10.48 4.55 4.51
C GLY A 102 -11.95 4.79 4.87
N ASP A 103 -12.56 5.80 4.26
CA ASP A 103 -13.96 6.15 4.44
C ASP A 103 -14.96 5.13 3.87
N ASP A 104 -14.48 4.14 3.13
CA ASP A 104 -15.23 2.97 2.68
C ASP A 104 -15.62 2.01 3.82
N HIS A 105 -14.99 2.15 4.99
CA HIS A 105 -15.34 1.39 6.20
C HIS A 105 -16.28 2.15 7.15
N LYS A 106 -16.82 3.31 6.75
CA LYS A 106 -17.77 4.07 7.58
C LYS A 106 -18.99 3.22 7.90
N GLY A 107 -19.39 3.19 9.17
CA GLY A 107 -20.48 2.37 9.69
C GLY A 107 -20.06 0.95 10.08
N GLU A 108 -18.97 0.40 9.55
CA GLU A 108 -18.50 -0.95 9.90
C GLU A 108 -17.81 -1.00 11.28
N LEU A 109 -17.37 0.16 11.78
CA LEU A 109 -16.50 0.27 12.96
C LEU A 109 -17.15 1.00 14.13
N ASP A 110 -18.43 1.34 14.02
CA ASP A 110 -19.12 2.16 15.02
C ASP A 110 -19.10 1.48 16.41
N TYR A 111 -19.12 0.14 16.46
CA TYR A 111 -18.99 -0.64 17.69
C TYR A 111 -17.65 -0.43 18.43
N LEU A 112 -16.58 -0.01 17.75
CA LEU A 112 -15.30 0.35 18.37
C LEU A 112 -15.34 1.79 18.90
N ILE A 113 -16.01 2.69 18.17
CA ILE A 113 -16.22 4.08 18.57
C ILE A 113 -17.04 4.12 19.87
N GLU A 114 -18.11 3.33 19.95
CA GLU A 114 -18.92 3.15 21.17
C GLU A 114 -18.10 2.65 22.37
N LYS A 115 -17.03 1.90 22.10
CA LYS A 115 -16.08 1.41 23.12
C LYS A 115 -14.97 2.42 23.46
N GLY A 116 -15.10 3.66 22.99
CA GLY A 116 -14.15 4.75 23.27
C GLY A 116 -12.89 4.73 22.41
N ILE A 117 -12.85 3.94 21.33
CA ILE A 117 -11.71 3.93 20.41
C ILE A 117 -11.84 5.11 19.46
N ASN A 118 -10.80 5.94 19.42
CA ASN A 118 -10.71 7.05 18.49
C ASN A 118 -10.42 6.54 17.07
N ILE A 119 -11.38 6.70 16.15
CA ILE A 119 -11.26 6.30 14.74
C ILE A 119 -11.44 7.52 13.84
N ILE A 120 -10.51 7.72 12.91
CA ILE A 120 -10.58 8.78 11.91
C ILE A 120 -10.66 8.17 10.52
N TYR A 121 -11.76 8.48 9.83
CA TYR A 121 -11.98 8.10 8.45
C TYR A 121 -11.26 9.06 7.49
N LEU A 122 -10.51 8.48 6.57
CA LEU A 122 -9.65 9.13 5.62
C LEU A 122 -10.23 8.93 4.21
N ASN A 123 -10.57 10.03 3.54
CA ASN A 123 -11.07 9.98 2.15
C ASN A 123 -10.12 9.18 1.25
N ARG A 124 -10.65 8.23 0.47
CA ARG A 124 -9.85 7.49 -0.50
C ARG A 124 -9.22 8.41 -1.56
N THR A 125 -8.09 7.98 -2.10
CA THR A 125 -7.49 8.62 -3.27
C THR A 125 -8.37 8.31 -4.49
N LYS A 126 -8.97 9.34 -5.10
CA LYS A 126 -9.83 9.18 -6.27
C LYS A 126 -9.04 8.64 -7.47
N GLY A 127 -9.66 7.74 -8.25
CA GLY A 127 -9.14 7.26 -9.53
C GLY A 127 -8.08 6.16 -9.47
N VAL A 128 -7.83 5.58 -8.28
CA VAL A 128 -6.93 4.43 -8.10
C VAL A 128 -7.51 3.45 -7.08
N SER A 129 -7.81 2.24 -7.52
CA SER A 129 -8.15 1.09 -6.70
C SER A 129 -7.51 -0.19 -7.24
N THR A 130 -7.44 -1.25 -6.43
CA THR A 130 -7.01 -2.58 -6.89
C THR A 130 -7.88 -3.08 -8.04
N SER A 131 -9.20 -2.83 -8.02
CA SER A 131 -10.12 -3.17 -9.11
C SER A 131 -9.81 -2.36 -10.37
N ASP A 132 -9.64 -1.04 -10.24
CA ASP A 132 -9.29 -0.15 -11.37
C ASP A 132 -7.97 -0.58 -12.02
N ILE A 133 -7.01 -1.06 -11.22
CA ILE A 133 -5.74 -1.58 -11.72
C ILE A 133 -5.96 -2.87 -12.50
N LYS A 134 -6.77 -3.80 -11.99
CA LYS A 134 -7.11 -5.03 -12.73
C LYS A 134 -7.75 -4.69 -14.07
N ASP A 135 -8.67 -3.74 -14.11
CA ASP A 135 -9.33 -3.31 -15.35
C ASP A 135 -8.37 -2.61 -16.33
N LYS A 136 -7.48 -1.75 -15.82
CA LYS A 136 -6.43 -1.12 -16.62
C LYS A 136 -5.44 -2.15 -17.18
N LEU A 137 -5.10 -3.19 -16.40
CA LEU A 137 -4.22 -4.28 -16.84
C LEU A 137 -4.81 -5.08 -18.01
N LYS A 138 -6.15 -5.17 -18.10
CA LYS A 138 -6.83 -5.83 -19.23
C LYS A 138 -6.72 -5.03 -20.52
N THR A 139 -6.81 -3.71 -20.43
CA THR A 139 -7.00 -2.84 -21.60
C THR A 139 -5.72 -2.17 -22.09
N LYS A 140 -4.72 -1.95 -21.21
CA LYS A 140 -3.51 -1.19 -21.54
C LYS A 140 -2.32 -2.06 -21.96
N LYS A 141 -1.38 -1.44 -22.68
CA LYS A 141 -0.05 -2.03 -22.89
C LYS A 141 0.72 -1.97 -21.57
N VAL A 142 1.24 -3.11 -21.12
CA VAL A 142 1.97 -3.18 -19.85
C VAL A 142 3.46 -3.05 -20.12
N THR A 143 4.12 -2.13 -19.41
CA THR A 143 5.57 -1.96 -19.46
C THR A 143 6.16 -2.30 -18.10
N PHE A 144 7.12 -3.23 -18.10
CA PHE A 144 7.84 -3.63 -16.90
C PHE A 144 9.19 -2.94 -16.84
N PHE A 145 9.46 -2.29 -15.72
CA PHE A 145 10.79 -1.87 -15.31
C PHE A 145 11.26 -2.84 -14.23
N VAL A 146 12.39 -3.51 -14.44
CA VAL A 146 12.91 -4.53 -13.51
C VAL A 146 14.22 -4.01 -12.91
N GLN A 147 14.33 -4.05 -11.59
CA GLN A 147 15.48 -3.56 -10.84
C GLN A 147 15.93 -4.60 -9.81
N ASN A 148 17.22 -4.93 -9.79
CA ASN A 148 17.80 -5.83 -8.78
C ASN A 148 18.22 -5.07 -7.51
N GLU A 149 18.77 -3.87 -7.67
CA GLU A 149 19.30 -3.06 -6.56
C GLU A 149 18.52 -1.75 -6.40
N TRP A 150 18.12 -1.38 -5.17
CA TRP A 150 17.40 -0.12 -4.93
C TRP A 150 18.24 1.15 -5.19
N ASN A 151 19.56 1.03 -5.14
CA ASN A 151 20.45 2.19 -5.28
C ASN A 151 20.55 2.73 -6.70
N GLU A 152 20.11 1.97 -7.72
CA GLU A 152 20.14 2.44 -9.12
C GLU A 152 18.80 3.02 -9.58
N THR A 153 17.79 3.01 -8.70
CA THR A 153 16.42 3.39 -9.08
C THR A 153 16.31 4.86 -9.46
N GLU A 154 17.20 5.74 -9.00
CA GLU A 154 17.17 7.18 -9.35
C GLU A 154 17.37 7.44 -10.85
N LYS A 155 18.28 6.69 -11.51
CA LYS A 155 18.46 6.75 -12.97
C LYS A 155 17.26 6.15 -13.70
N LEU A 156 16.72 5.04 -13.17
CA LEU A 156 15.51 4.41 -13.68
C LEU A 156 14.30 5.36 -13.60
N PHE A 157 14.20 6.18 -12.54
CA PHE A 157 13.11 7.14 -12.35
C PHE A 157 13.11 8.26 -13.40
N LYS A 158 14.28 8.76 -13.78
CA LYS A 158 14.41 9.70 -14.91
C LYS A 158 13.89 9.07 -16.21
N ASN A 159 14.16 7.79 -16.42
CA ASN A 159 13.68 7.05 -17.59
C ASN A 159 12.16 6.81 -17.54
N ILE A 160 11.60 6.34 -16.41
CA ILE A 160 10.15 6.15 -16.22
C ILE A 160 9.37 7.44 -16.51
N ASN A 161 9.91 8.59 -16.06
CA ASN A 161 9.28 9.90 -16.31
C ASN A 161 9.22 10.28 -17.80
N LYS A 162 10.16 9.80 -18.62
CA LYS A 162 10.22 10.02 -20.08
C LYS A 162 9.21 9.17 -20.85
N TYR A 163 8.98 7.93 -20.40
CA TYR A 163 8.06 6.96 -21.05
C TYR A 163 6.56 7.28 -20.87
N ASN A 164 6.20 8.14 -19.91
CA ASN A 164 4.81 8.47 -19.60
C ASN A 164 4.28 9.69 -20.39
N SER A 165 4.74 9.84 -21.63
CA SER A 165 4.28 10.88 -22.58
C SER A 165 3.02 10.43 -23.35
N SER A 166 2.76 9.12 -23.46
CA SER A 166 1.47 8.56 -23.91
C SER A 166 0.73 7.93 -22.72
N ARG A 167 -0.55 8.29 -22.53
CA ARG A 167 -1.40 7.78 -21.43
C ARG A 167 -1.81 6.30 -21.59
N ASP A 168 -1.26 5.60 -22.59
CA ASP A 168 -1.67 4.26 -23.03
C ASP A 168 -0.89 3.12 -22.36
N ASN A 169 0.21 3.42 -21.66
CA ASN A 169 1.01 2.43 -20.98
C ASN A 169 0.62 2.31 -19.50
N PHE A 170 0.49 1.07 -19.02
CA PHE A 170 0.41 0.73 -17.61
C PHE A 170 1.81 0.36 -17.10
N LEU A 171 2.32 1.10 -16.12
CA LEU A 171 3.71 1.00 -15.70
C LEU A 171 3.83 0.14 -14.44
N ILE A 172 4.65 -0.92 -14.52
CA ILE A 172 4.97 -1.80 -13.40
C ILE A 172 6.46 -1.70 -13.08
N LEU A 173 6.78 -1.40 -11.82
CA LEU A 173 8.15 -1.46 -11.31
C LEU A 173 8.29 -2.73 -10.48
N ALA A 174 9.04 -3.70 -11.00
CA ALA A 174 9.42 -4.90 -10.30
C ALA A 174 10.79 -4.68 -9.63
N ILE A 175 10.87 -4.86 -8.31
CA ILE A 175 12.11 -4.66 -7.54
C ILE A 175 12.42 -5.90 -6.72
N ASN A 176 13.69 -6.31 -6.70
CA ASN A 176 14.12 -7.47 -5.93
C ASN A 176 13.99 -7.21 -4.43
N SER A 177 13.29 -8.11 -3.72
CA SER A 177 13.06 -8.00 -2.28
C SER A 177 14.30 -8.26 -1.42
N LYS A 178 15.40 -8.77 -2.00
CA LYS A 178 16.65 -9.08 -1.27
C LYS A 178 17.38 -7.82 -0.80
N ASN A 179 17.14 -6.68 -1.44
CA ASN A 179 17.75 -5.41 -1.08
C ASN A 179 16.74 -4.55 -0.32
N LYS A 180 17.20 -3.77 0.67
CA LYS A 180 16.37 -2.82 1.44
C LYS A 180 16.52 -1.44 0.81
N GLY A 181 15.45 -0.81 0.37
CA GLY A 181 15.48 0.55 -0.23
C GLY A 181 14.31 1.41 0.17
N SER A 182 14.16 1.58 1.48
CA SER A 182 13.01 2.26 2.04
C SER A 182 12.96 3.74 1.61
N SER A 183 14.07 4.47 1.61
CA SER A 183 14.10 5.89 1.23
C SER A 183 13.78 6.16 -0.25
N GLN A 184 14.34 5.38 -1.18
CA GLN A 184 14.12 5.64 -2.61
C GLN A 184 12.66 5.44 -3.05
N LEU A 185 11.96 4.47 -2.45
CA LEU A 185 10.53 4.24 -2.71
C LEU A 185 9.67 5.42 -2.27
N TYR A 186 10.04 6.06 -1.16
CA TYR A 186 9.35 7.23 -0.65
C TYR A 186 9.55 8.45 -1.55
N ASP A 187 10.79 8.71 -1.97
CA ASP A 187 11.11 9.81 -2.89
C ASP A 187 10.40 9.63 -4.23
N PHE A 188 10.29 8.39 -4.71
CA PHE A 188 9.60 8.05 -5.94
C PHE A 188 8.12 8.47 -5.94
N TRP A 189 7.36 8.06 -4.91
CA TRP A 189 5.93 8.35 -4.85
C TRP A 189 5.63 9.80 -4.45
N ASN A 190 6.57 10.46 -3.77
CA ASN A 190 6.49 11.89 -3.49
C ASN A 190 6.76 12.72 -4.77
N GLY A 191 7.68 12.25 -5.63
CA GLY A 191 8.11 12.93 -6.85
C GLY A 191 7.33 12.59 -8.13
N SER A 192 6.60 11.47 -8.17
CA SER A 192 5.91 11.03 -9.39
C SER A 192 4.53 10.42 -9.14
N LYS A 193 3.51 10.96 -9.82
CA LYS A 193 2.14 10.40 -9.88
C LYS A 193 1.96 9.40 -11.03
N LYS A 194 3.05 8.77 -11.48
CA LYS A 194 3.16 8.20 -12.83
C LYS A 194 3.31 6.69 -12.89
N LEU A 195 3.57 6.02 -11.78
CA LEU A 195 3.61 4.56 -11.73
C LEU A 195 2.29 4.02 -11.19
N ASP A 196 1.80 2.98 -11.83
CA ASP A 196 0.52 2.39 -11.47
C ASP A 196 0.68 1.31 -10.39
N PHE A 197 1.75 0.52 -10.46
CA PHE A 197 1.93 -0.66 -9.61
C PHE A 197 3.42 -0.97 -9.30
N ILE A 198 3.71 -1.38 -8.07
CA ILE A 198 5.02 -1.89 -7.67
C ILE A 198 4.90 -3.34 -7.24
N PHE A 199 5.78 -4.18 -7.79
CA PHE A 199 5.88 -5.59 -7.46
C PHE A 199 7.23 -5.89 -6.81
N LEU A 200 7.23 -6.58 -5.68
CA LEU A 200 8.46 -7.11 -5.10
C LEU A 200 8.63 -8.58 -5.50
N PHE A 201 9.81 -8.91 -6.02
CA PHE A 201 10.11 -10.26 -6.48
C PHE A 201 11.32 -10.84 -5.75
N LYS A 202 11.32 -12.15 -5.49
CA LYS A 202 12.50 -12.87 -4.93
C LYS A 202 13.46 -13.35 -6.01
N ASN A 203 12.92 -13.70 -7.17
CA ASN A 203 13.61 -14.19 -8.35
C ASN A 203 12.83 -13.79 -9.62
N LEU A 204 13.46 -13.96 -10.79
CA LEU A 204 12.85 -13.58 -12.05
C LEU A 204 11.61 -14.41 -12.40
N ASP A 205 11.47 -15.62 -11.85
CA ASP A 205 10.30 -16.47 -12.09
C ASP A 205 9.01 -15.85 -11.56
N GLU A 206 9.08 -15.13 -10.44
CA GLU A 206 7.91 -14.39 -9.91
C GLU A 206 7.43 -13.30 -10.88
N ILE A 207 8.34 -12.66 -11.63
CA ILE A 207 7.97 -11.70 -12.67
C ILE A 207 7.32 -12.41 -13.85
N ASN A 208 7.82 -13.58 -14.25
CA ASN A 208 7.22 -14.36 -15.33
C ASN A 208 5.80 -14.83 -14.97
N LYS A 209 5.59 -15.30 -13.73
CA LYS A 209 4.26 -15.63 -13.21
C LYS A 209 3.32 -14.43 -13.21
N LEU A 210 3.82 -13.24 -12.86
CA LEU A 210 3.04 -11.99 -12.96
C LEU A 210 2.64 -11.68 -14.40
N LYS A 211 3.57 -11.82 -15.37
CA LYS A 211 3.27 -11.63 -16.81
C LYS A 211 2.21 -12.61 -17.30
N GLU A 212 2.33 -13.90 -16.95
CA GLU A 212 1.36 -14.93 -17.32
C GLU A 212 -0.03 -14.64 -16.75
N LYS A 213 -0.11 -14.23 -15.49
CA LYS A 213 -1.38 -13.88 -14.83
C LYS A 213 -2.02 -12.61 -15.42
N ILE A 214 -1.22 -11.60 -15.77
CA ILE A 214 -1.72 -10.44 -16.52
C ILE A 214 -2.26 -10.86 -17.89
N ASN A 215 -1.55 -11.75 -18.60
CA ASN A 215 -1.99 -12.25 -19.89
C ASN A 215 -3.27 -13.08 -19.80
N SER A 216 -3.47 -13.86 -18.72
CA SER A 216 -4.72 -14.59 -18.53
C SER A 216 -5.90 -13.64 -18.28
N TRP A 217 -5.69 -12.55 -17.55
CA TRP A 217 -6.73 -11.52 -17.37
C TRP A 217 -7.10 -10.79 -18.65
N LYS A 218 -6.18 -10.65 -19.60
CA LYS A 218 -6.48 -10.07 -20.93
C LYS A 218 -7.33 -10.97 -21.82
N LYS A 219 -7.34 -12.28 -21.56
CA LYS A 219 -8.10 -13.26 -22.32
C LYS A 219 -9.54 -13.46 -21.79
N ASN A 220 -9.84 -12.94 -20.61
CA ASN A 220 -11.12 -13.08 -19.90
C ASN A 220 -11.84 -11.72 -19.74
#